data_AF-A0A832MJF6-F1
#
_entry.id   AF-A0A832MJF6-F1
#
_cell.length_a   1.000
_cell.length_b   1.000
_cell.length_c   1.000
_cell.angle_alpha   90.00
_cell.angle_beta   90.00
_cell.angle_gamma   90.00
#
_symmetry.space_group_name_H-M   'P 1'
#
loop_
_entity.id
_entity.type
_entity.pdbx_description
1 polymer ?
#
loop_
_entity_poly.entity_id
_entity_poly.type
_entity_poly.pdbx_seq_one_letter_code
_entity_poly.pdbx_strand_id
1 'polypeptide(L)'
;MRTETVEIDERFGKEYAGKYVFQELTWAKRSRIIQKHTKYHPITGQVVSSDYIAIQAETIMASLKEQPPHKPITLEKLLGEEDGVPIGLGELFSQIVNRLNNVSFEETAFLSEPSDAESQTKPSQSSVSAKSSGGHHANSPSSQPKPSNSSSLS
;
A
#
# COMPACT_ATOMS: atom_id res chain seq x y z
N MET A 1 2.17 -6.81 -24.81
CA MET A 1 1.46 -6.11 -23.72
C MET A 1 -0.01 -6.10 -24.09
N ARG A 2 -0.89 -6.43 -23.16
CA ARG A 2 -2.35 -6.45 -23.40
C ARG A 2 -2.88 -5.05 -23.66
N THR A 3 -3.90 -4.94 -24.50
CA THR A 3 -4.56 -3.69 -24.85
C THR A 3 -6.06 -3.90 -24.72
N GLU A 4 -6.76 -2.87 -24.25
CA GLU A 4 -8.21 -2.84 -24.20
C GLU A 4 -8.74 -1.56 -24.83
N THR A 5 -9.75 -1.70 -25.69
CA THR A 5 -10.45 -0.57 -26.30
C THR A 5 -11.85 -0.48 -25.70
N VAL A 6 -12.24 0.71 -25.28
CA VAL A 6 -13.59 1.01 -24.78
C VAL A 6 -14.19 2.15 -25.58
N GLU A 7 -15.44 1.99 -25.99
CA GLU A 7 -16.25 3.08 -26.54
C GLU A 7 -17.14 3.64 -25.43
N ILE A 8 -17.05 4.96 -25.24
CA ILE A 8 -17.80 5.67 -24.22
C ILE A 8 -18.93 6.44 -24.91
N ASP A 9 -20.15 6.25 -24.42
CA ASP A 9 -21.33 6.98 -24.88
C ASP A 9 -21.46 8.34 -24.15
N GLU A 10 -22.55 9.06 -24.41
CA GLU A 10 -22.76 10.39 -23.84
C GLU A 10 -23.19 10.38 -22.36
N ARG A 11 -23.29 9.22 -21.69
CA ARG A 11 -23.86 9.12 -20.33
C ARG A 11 -23.01 9.80 -19.25
N PHE A 12 -21.72 10.00 -19.53
CA PHE A 12 -20.81 10.72 -18.64
C PHE A 12 -20.63 12.19 -19.05
N GLY A 13 -21.25 12.63 -20.15
CA GLY A 13 -21.04 13.93 -20.77
C GLY A 13 -20.55 13.78 -22.21
N LYS A 14 -21.04 14.64 -23.10
CA LYS A 14 -20.71 14.61 -24.54
C LYS A 14 -19.23 14.77 -24.80
N GLU A 15 -18.53 15.48 -23.93
CA GLU A 15 -17.09 15.67 -24.04
C GLU A 15 -16.25 14.41 -23.80
N TYR A 16 -16.79 13.42 -23.09
CA TYR A 16 -16.10 12.17 -22.79
C TYR A 16 -16.50 11.04 -23.73
N ALA A 17 -17.41 11.32 -24.68
CA ALA A 17 -17.84 10.32 -25.63
C ALA A 17 -16.74 10.03 -26.66
N GLY A 18 -16.62 8.76 -27.03
CA GLY A 18 -15.72 8.28 -28.06
C GLY A 18 -14.79 7.17 -27.59
N LYS A 19 -13.77 6.93 -28.42
CA LYS A 19 -12.89 5.77 -28.32
C LYS A 19 -11.70 6.03 -27.41
N TYR A 20 -11.50 5.15 -26.44
CA TYR A 20 -10.33 5.12 -25.58
C TYR A 20 -9.59 3.81 -25.72
N VAL A 21 -8.26 3.87 -25.77
CA VAL A 21 -7.39 2.69 -25.85
C VAL A 21 -6.46 2.69 -24.65
N PHE A 22 -6.57 1.65 -23.84
CA PHE A 22 -5.72 1.40 -22.69
C PHE A 22 -4.74 0.27 -23.01
N GLN A 23 -3.53 0.37 -22.48
CA GLN A 23 -2.51 -0.66 -22.59
C GLN A 23 -1.96 -0.99 -21.21
N GLU A 24 -1.74 -2.28 -20.97
CA GLU A 24 -1.02 -2.79 -19.80
C GLU A 24 0.30 -2.05 -19.60
N LEU A 25 0.67 -1.80 -18.34
CA LEU A 25 1.96 -1.22 -18.00
C LEU A 25 3.00 -2.32 -17.78
N THR A 26 4.26 -1.99 -18.04
CA THR A 26 5.34 -2.87 -17.59
C THR A 26 5.42 -2.84 -16.08
N TRP A 27 5.90 -3.94 -15.49
CA TRP A 27 6.15 -4.01 -14.05
C TRP A 27 7.01 -2.84 -13.55
N ALA A 28 8.06 -2.48 -14.30
CA ALA A 28 8.95 -1.37 -13.95
C ALA A 28 8.23 -0.01 -13.99
N LYS A 29 7.36 0.24 -14.97
CA LYS A 29 6.60 1.48 -15.06
C LYS A 29 5.62 1.61 -13.89
N ARG A 30 4.87 0.54 -13.59
CA ARG A 30 3.93 0.50 -12.45
C ARG A 30 4.66 0.69 -11.12
N SER A 31 5.77 -0.02 -10.91
CA SER A 31 6.60 0.12 -9.70
C SER A 31 7.10 1.55 -9.50
N ARG A 32 7.50 2.22 -10.60
CA ARG A 32 7.98 3.60 -10.52
C ARG A 32 6.87 4.60 -10.19
N ILE A 33 5.64 4.37 -10.64
CA ILE A 33 4.48 5.19 -10.26
C ILE A 33 4.18 5.03 -8.77
N ILE A 34 4.13 3.79 -8.27
CA ILE A 34 3.91 3.51 -6.84
C ILE A 34 4.99 4.17 -5.98
N GLN A 35 6.27 4.00 -6.34
CA GLN A 35 7.39 4.60 -5.62
C GLN A 35 7.37 6.12 -5.63
N LYS A 36 6.96 6.75 -6.75
CA LYS A 36 6.87 8.20 -6.87
C LYS A 36 5.90 8.80 -5.87
N HIS A 37 4.80 8.11 -5.59
CA HIS A 37 3.70 8.57 -4.73
C HIS A 37 3.67 7.88 -3.36
N THR A 38 4.72 7.14 -3.02
CA THR A 38 4.85 6.47 -1.72
C THR A 38 6.10 6.98 -1.03
N LYS A 39 5.93 7.52 0.18
CA LYS A 39 7.02 7.95 1.04
C LYS A 39 7.48 6.77 1.88
N TYR A 40 8.75 6.42 1.77
CA TYR A 40 9.37 5.37 2.58
C TYR A 40 10.26 5.97 3.67
N HIS A 41 10.34 5.30 4.81
CA HIS A 41 11.27 5.65 5.87
C HIS A 41 12.69 5.28 5.42
N PRO A 42 13.67 6.20 5.50
CA PRO A 42 14.97 6.04 4.83
C PRO A 42 15.82 4.90 5.39
N ILE A 43 15.61 4.52 6.66
CA ILE A 43 16.39 3.47 7.33
C ILE A 43 15.68 2.11 7.27
N THR A 44 14.42 2.05 7.69
CA THR A 44 13.65 0.80 7.80
C THR A 44 13.02 0.34 6.49
N GLY A 45 12.89 1.23 5.49
CA GLY A 45 12.19 0.94 4.24
C GLY A 45 10.67 0.80 4.38
N GLN A 46 10.11 1.06 5.56
CA GLN A 46 8.67 1.00 5.80
C GLN A 46 7.94 2.14 5.11
N VAL A 47 6.71 1.90 4.67
CA VAL A 47 5.84 2.95 4.10
C VAL A 47 5.42 3.90 5.22
N VAL A 48 5.68 5.20 5.03
CA VAL A 48 5.27 6.28 5.92
C VAL A 48 3.92 6.85 5.48
N SER A 49 3.74 7.01 4.17
CA SER A 49 2.49 7.47 3.57
C SER A 49 2.45 7.08 2.10
N SER A 50 1.26 6.89 1.54
CA SER A 50 1.06 6.65 0.11
C SER A 50 -0.14 7.46 -0.37
N ASP A 51 0.02 8.17 -1.49
CA ASP A 51 -1.07 8.88 -2.14
C ASP A 51 -1.71 7.96 -3.18
N TYR A 52 -2.73 7.24 -2.73
CA TYR A 52 -3.38 6.23 -3.55
C TYR A 52 -4.18 6.82 -4.71
N ILE A 53 -4.75 8.01 -4.51
CA ILE A 53 -5.48 8.72 -5.56
C ILE A 53 -4.50 9.10 -6.67
N ALA A 54 -3.33 9.64 -6.31
CA ALA A 54 -2.28 9.96 -7.27
C ALA A 54 -1.71 8.73 -7.99
N ILE A 55 -1.52 7.61 -7.28
CA ILE A 55 -1.11 6.33 -7.88
C ILE A 55 -2.13 5.88 -8.92
N GLN A 56 -3.42 5.91 -8.58
CA GLN A 56 -4.48 5.44 -9.47
C GLN A 56 -4.61 6.37 -10.70
N ALA A 57 -4.67 7.68 -10.49
CA ALA A 57 -4.77 8.66 -11.56
C ALA A 57 -3.58 8.59 -12.52
N GLU A 58 -2.35 8.48 -12.01
CA GLU A 58 -1.16 8.35 -12.87
C GLU A 58 -1.10 6.99 -13.56
N THR A 59 -1.61 5.93 -12.93
CA THR A 59 -1.73 4.60 -13.58
C THR A 59 -2.72 4.63 -14.73
N ILE A 60 -3.86 5.30 -14.58
CA ILE A 60 -4.84 5.54 -15.64
C ILE A 60 -4.18 6.30 -16.79
N MET A 61 -3.56 7.45 -16.51
CA MET A 61 -2.88 8.26 -17.52
C MET A 61 -1.76 7.53 -18.24
N ALA A 62 -0.96 6.75 -17.51
CA ALA A 62 0.14 5.99 -18.11
C ALA A 62 -0.36 4.86 -19.01
N SER A 63 -1.50 4.25 -18.66
CA SER A 63 -2.12 3.16 -19.41
C SER A 63 -2.89 3.67 -20.63
N LEU A 64 -3.44 4.88 -20.57
CA LEU A 64 -4.20 5.51 -21.65
C LEU A 64 -3.28 5.89 -22.83
N LYS A 65 -3.47 5.26 -23.99
CA LYS A 65 -2.66 5.46 -25.20
C LYS A 65 -3.36 6.29 -26.26
N GLU A 66 -4.66 6.10 -26.40
CA GLU A 66 -5.49 6.86 -27.33
C GLU A 66 -6.75 7.33 -26.62
N GLN A 67 -7.22 8.51 -26.96
CA GLN A 67 -8.44 9.12 -26.44
C GLN A 67 -8.99 10.13 -27.46
N PRO A 68 -10.26 10.55 -27.33
CA PRO A 68 -10.87 11.54 -28.21
C PRO A 68 -10.12 12.89 -28.20
N PRO A 69 -9.99 13.58 -29.35
CA PRO A 69 -9.15 14.77 -29.47
C PRO A 69 -9.79 16.05 -28.89
N HIS A 70 -11.11 16.10 -28.74
CA HIS A 70 -11.81 17.36 -28.46
C HIS A 70 -11.87 17.75 -26.97
N LYS A 71 -11.61 16.83 -26.03
CA LYS A 71 -11.46 17.12 -24.59
C LYS A 71 -10.75 15.95 -23.88
N PRO A 72 -9.41 15.85 -24.00
CA PRO A 72 -8.69 14.72 -23.45
C PRO A 72 -8.80 14.65 -21.93
N ILE A 73 -8.87 13.44 -21.41
CA ILE A 73 -8.60 13.13 -20.01
C ILE A 73 -7.16 13.55 -19.72
N THR A 74 -7.01 14.34 -18.65
CA THR A 74 -5.72 14.79 -18.14
C THR A 74 -5.53 14.31 -16.71
N LEU A 75 -4.29 14.37 -16.23
CA LEU A 75 -3.98 14.00 -14.85
C LEU A 75 -4.69 14.92 -13.86
N GLU A 76 -4.76 16.21 -14.16
CA GLU A 76 -5.45 17.21 -13.32
C GLU A 76 -6.93 16.90 -13.20
N LYS A 77 -7.59 16.49 -14.29
CA LYS A 77 -9.00 16.08 -14.27
C LYS A 77 -9.25 14.81 -13.46
N LEU A 78 -8.30 13.87 -13.44
CA LEU A 78 -8.42 12.66 -12.62
C LEU A 78 -8.19 12.92 -11.13
N LEU A 79 -7.47 13.99 -10.79
CA LEU A 79 -7.18 14.39 -9.41
C LEU A 79 -8.14 15.47 -8.86
N GLY A 80 -8.93 16.12 -9.72
CA GLY A 80 -9.79 17.23 -9.33
C GLY A 80 -10.94 16.79 -8.42
N GLU A 81 -11.07 17.43 -7.26
CA GLU A 81 -12.18 17.18 -6.33
C GLU A 81 -13.50 17.83 -6.78
N GLU A 82 -13.44 19.09 -7.25
CA GLU A 82 -14.64 19.83 -7.69
C GLU A 82 -14.85 19.82 -9.20
N ASP A 83 -13.77 19.95 -9.98
CA ASP A 83 -13.80 19.98 -11.46
C ASP A 83 -13.18 18.71 -12.07
N GLY A 84 -13.39 17.56 -11.40
CA GLY A 84 -12.86 16.26 -11.80
C GLY A 84 -13.65 15.57 -12.92
N VAL A 85 -13.24 14.34 -13.25
CA VAL A 85 -14.05 13.44 -14.08
C VAL A 85 -15.28 12.93 -13.31
N PRO A 86 -16.40 12.61 -13.98
CA PRO A 86 -17.53 11.96 -13.34
C PRO A 86 -17.12 10.66 -12.64
N ILE A 87 -17.67 10.38 -11.46
CA ILE A 87 -17.31 9.22 -10.63
C ILE A 87 -17.39 7.90 -11.41
N GLY A 88 -18.48 7.66 -12.14
CA GLY A 88 -18.66 6.43 -12.92
C GLY A 88 -17.67 6.29 -14.08
N LEU A 89 -17.15 7.40 -14.61
CA LEU A 89 -16.09 7.36 -15.63
C LEU A 89 -14.74 6.99 -15.00
N GLY A 90 -14.42 7.57 -13.84
CA GLY A 90 -13.22 7.23 -13.06
C GLY A 90 -13.22 5.76 -12.61
N GLU A 91 -14.36 5.24 -12.16
CA GLU A 91 -14.54 3.83 -11.81
C GLU A 91 -14.33 2.90 -13.01
N LEU A 92 -14.93 3.24 -14.16
CA LEU A 92 -14.76 2.48 -15.41
C LEU A 92 -13.28 2.39 -15.79
N PHE A 93 -12.57 3.51 -15.81
CA PHE A 93 -11.13 3.52 -16.11
C PHE A 93 -10.33 2.70 -15.10
N SER A 94 -10.66 2.83 -13.81
CA SER A 94 -10.01 2.06 -12.75
C SER A 94 -10.19 0.55 -12.94
N GLN A 95 -11.39 0.09 -13.28
CA GLN A 95 -11.65 -1.32 -13.56
C GLN A 95 -10.84 -1.83 -14.76
N ILE A 96 -10.75 -1.04 -15.84
CA ILE A 96 -9.98 -1.38 -17.03
C ILE A 96 -8.50 -1.54 -16.69
N VAL A 97 -7.89 -0.52 -16.05
CA VAL A 97 -6.47 -0.58 -15.73
C VAL A 97 -6.15 -1.64 -14.69
N ASN A 98 -7.04 -1.89 -13.74
CA ASN A 98 -6.84 -2.94 -12.73
C ASN A 98 -6.79 -4.33 -13.38
N ARG A 99 -7.73 -4.60 -14.30
CA ARG A 99 -7.74 -5.84 -15.09
C ARG A 99 -6.50 -5.97 -15.97
N LEU A 100 -6.12 -4.90 -16.68
CA LEU A 100 -4.94 -4.91 -17.56
C LEU A 100 -3.63 -5.13 -16.80
N ASN A 101 -3.53 -4.62 -15.57
CA ASN A 101 -2.30 -4.68 -14.77
C ASN A 101 -2.30 -5.81 -13.71
N ASN A 102 -3.30 -6.71 -13.76
CA ASN A 102 -3.52 -7.78 -12.78
C ASN A 102 -3.40 -7.28 -11.33
N VAL A 103 -3.96 -6.12 -11.03
CA VAL A 103 -3.97 -5.58 -9.66
C VAL A 103 -4.82 -6.54 -8.82
N SER A 104 -4.23 -7.18 -7.82
CA SER A 104 -4.97 -8.12 -6.96
C SER A 104 -5.93 -7.37 -6.03
N PHE A 105 -6.89 -8.08 -5.44
CA PHE A 105 -7.79 -7.52 -4.43
C PHE A 105 -7.03 -6.98 -3.20
N GLU A 106 -5.85 -7.57 -2.93
CA GLU A 106 -4.95 -7.21 -1.84
C GLU A 106 -4.17 -5.92 -2.15
N GLU A 107 -3.72 -5.75 -3.40
CA GLU A 107 -3.12 -4.50 -3.85
C GLU A 107 -4.17 -3.39 -3.96
N THR A 108 -5.41 -3.69 -4.37
CA THR A 108 -6.49 -2.70 -4.34
C THR A 108 -6.88 -2.34 -2.91
N ALA A 109 -6.90 -3.28 -1.96
CA ALA A 109 -7.11 -2.98 -0.54
C ALA A 109 -5.98 -2.12 0.02
N PHE A 110 -4.72 -2.46 -0.27
CA PHE A 110 -3.57 -1.61 0.06
C PHE A 110 -3.67 -0.22 -0.57
N LEU A 111 -4.24 -0.10 -1.78
CA LEU A 111 -4.46 1.17 -2.47
C LEU A 111 -5.81 1.86 -2.11
N SER A 112 -6.67 1.25 -1.30
CA SER A 112 -8.00 1.79 -0.98
C SER A 112 -8.21 2.03 0.51
N GLU A 113 -7.35 1.50 1.39
CA GLU A 113 -7.41 1.81 2.81
C GLU A 113 -7.03 3.27 3.06
N PRO A 114 -7.94 4.09 3.64
CA PRO A 114 -7.49 5.20 4.44
C PRO A 114 -6.62 4.60 5.54
N SER A 115 -5.37 5.04 5.63
CA SER A 115 -4.48 4.70 6.72
C SER A 115 -4.98 5.35 8.01
N ASP A 116 -6.12 4.90 8.54
CA ASP A 116 -6.46 4.99 9.95
C ASP A 116 -5.74 3.85 10.68
N ALA A 117 -4.41 3.81 10.53
CA ALA A 117 -3.57 3.25 11.57
C ALA A 117 -3.57 4.25 12.72
N GLU A 118 -4.71 4.37 13.39
CA GLU A 118 -4.77 4.90 14.74
C GLU A 118 -3.73 4.10 15.53
N SER A 119 -2.71 4.81 15.97
CA SER A 119 -1.61 4.30 16.76
C SER A 119 -2.14 3.67 18.05
N GLN A 120 -2.58 2.42 17.99
CA GLN A 120 -2.72 1.58 19.18
C GLN A 120 -1.32 1.20 19.65
N THR A 121 -0.63 2.19 20.19
CA THR A 121 0.32 1.96 21.26
C THR A 121 -0.47 1.30 22.38
N LYS A 122 -0.46 -0.03 22.44
CA LYS A 122 -0.87 -0.75 23.63
C LYS A 122 0.01 -0.23 24.77
N PRO A 123 -0.53 0.42 25.82
CA PRO A 123 0.27 0.67 27.00
C PRO A 123 0.58 -0.70 27.60
N SER A 124 1.86 -1.08 27.55
CA SER A 124 2.38 -2.21 28.31
C SER A 124 1.91 -2.04 29.76
N GLN A 125 1.01 -2.90 30.20
CA GLN A 125 0.54 -2.94 31.57
C GLN A 125 1.72 -3.30 32.48
N SER A 126 2.39 -2.28 33.03
CA SER A 126 3.29 -2.45 34.16
C SER A 126 2.44 -2.64 35.41
N SER A 127 2.42 -3.86 35.92
CA SER A 127 2.06 -4.21 37.29
C SER A 127 2.88 -5.45 37.60
N VAL A 128 3.72 -5.50 38.64
CA VAL A 128 3.35 -5.38 40.05
C VAL A 128 4.55 -4.84 40.87
N SER A 129 4.26 -3.83 41.70
CA SER A 129 5.09 -3.46 42.86
C SER A 129 4.94 -4.50 43.96
N ALA A 130 6.03 -5.04 44.48
CA ALA A 130 6.04 -5.76 45.76
C ALA A 130 7.01 -5.07 46.73
N LYS A 131 6.46 -4.52 47.82
CA LYS A 131 7.16 -3.86 48.91
C LYS A 131 7.79 -4.88 49.86
N SER A 132 8.95 -4.49 50.41
CA SER A 132 9.78 -5.16 51.42
C SER A 132 9.12 -5.31 52.79
N SER A 133 9.34 -6.48 53.41
CA SER A 133 9.48 -6.74 54.87
C SER A 133 10.17 -8.12 54.98
N GLY A 134 11.32 -8.36 55.61
CA GLY A 134 11.81 -7.96 56.92
C GLY A 134 11.80 -9.17 57.88
N GLY A 135 12.94 -9.89 58.05
CA GLY A 135 13.27 -10.64 59.29
C GLY A 135 13.48 -12.18 59.28
N HIS A 136 14.76 -12.58 59.29
CA HIS A 136 15.47 -13.56 60.18
C HIS A 136 15.38 -15.12 60.09
N HIS A 137 16.61 -15.71 59.99
CA HIS A 137 17.17 -16.98 60.56
C HIS A 137 16.55 -18.35 60.20
N ALA A 138 17.26 -19.48 60.07
CA ALA A 138 18.65 -19.90 59.88
C ALA A 138 18.64 -21.44 59.65
N ASN A 139 19.51 -21.97 58.77
CA ASN A 139 20.38 -23.16 58.98
C ASN A 139 20.81 -23.83 57.66
N SER A 140 22.13 -23.98 57.54
CA SER A 140 22.91 -24.86 56.64
C SER A 140 22.71 -26.36 57.04
N PRO A 141 23.27 -27.41 56.38
CA PRO A 141 24.42 -27.40 55.44
C PRO A 141 24.43 -28.43 54.27
N SER A 142 25.50 -28.36 53.47
CA SER A 142 26.16 -29.49 52.76
C SER A 142 25.48 -29.99 51.47
N SER A 143 26.12 -30.18 50.30
CA SER A 143 27.54 -30.37 49.94
C SER A 143 27.76 -30.05 48.45
N GLN A 144 28.95 -29.51 48.11
CA GLN A 144 29.56 -29.62 46.77
C GLN A 144 30.77 -30.56 46.90
N PRO A 145 31.22 -31.31 45.86
CA PRO A 145 31.99 -30.69 44.76
C PRO A 145 31.86 -31.33 43.33
N LYS A 146 32.26 -30.54 42.32
CA LYS A 146 32.63 -30.86 40.91
C LYS A 146 33.96 -31.70 40.86
N PRO A 147 34.62 -32.00 39.71
CA PRO A 147 34.27 -32.20 38.28
C PRO A 147 34.98 -33.46 37.65
N SER A 148 34.88 -33.71 36.32
CA SER A 148 36.01 -34.04 35.38
C SER A 148 35.58 -34.64 34.01
N ASN A 149 36.00 -33.96 32.91
CA ASN A 149 36.62 -34.36 31.61
C ASN A 149 36.19 -35.68 30.90
N SER A 150 36.22 -35.85 29.56
CA SER A 150 37.12 -35.33 28.51
C SER A 150 36.56 -35.51 27.08
N SER A 151 37.08 -34.70 26.15
CA SER A 151 36.97 -34.71 24.68
C SER A 151 37.46 -36.00 23.98
N SER A 152 37.06 -36.24 22.71
CA SER A 152 37.96 -36.49 21.56
C SER A 152 37.23 -36.66 20.22
N LEU A 153 37.89 -36.12 19.18
CA LEU A 153 37.67 -36.27 17.73
C LEU A 153 37.87 -37.72 17.25
N SER A 154 37.24 -38.02 16.11
CA SER A 154 37.75 -38.92 15.06
C SER A 154 37.13 -38.55 13.73
#